data_AF-A0A4Q3BR92-F1
#
_entry.id   AF-A0A4Q3BR92-F1
#
_cell.length_a   1.000
_cell.length_b   1.000
_cell.length_c   1.000
_cell.angle_alpha   90.00
_cell.angle_beta   90.00
_cell.angle_gamma   90.00
#
_symmetry.space_group_name_H-M   'P 1'
#
loop_
_entity.id
_entity.type
_entity.pdbx_description
1 polymer ?
#
loop_
_entity_poly.entity_id
_entity_poly.type
_entity_poly.pdbx_seq_one_letter_code
_entity_poly.pdbx_strand_id
1 'polypeptide(L)'
;FPTISLTGLLGLASDALGGLFSGGAFSWTAGAGKARVRVTEAQRDAALAIYERAIQTGFREVSDALADRGTLGERLRSAQAQVAATSEAARLVDARYREGIDPYLTTLDAQRSFYAAQRAQVLVQLAELRNVATLYQVLGGT
;
A
#
# COMPACT_ATOMS: atom_id res chain seq x y z
N PHE A 1 -30.41 -11.79 27.24
CA PHE A 1 -31.53 -11.90 28.18
C PHE A 1 -32.72 -12.52 27.47
N PRO A 2 -33.49 -13.42 28.12
CA PRO A 2 -34.68 -14.00 27.50
C PRO A 2 -35.68 -12.89 27.16
N THR A 3 -36.15 -12.88 25.92
CA THR A 3 -37.22 -11.97 25.49
C THR A 3 -38.55 -12.57 25.90
N ILE A 4 -39.17 -12.03 26.95
CA ILE A 4 -40.51 -12.44 27.37
C ILE A 4 -41.51 -11.65 26.53
N SER A 5 -42.09 -12.28 25.50
CA SER A 5 -43.25 -11.73 24.79
C SER A 5 -44.52 -12.17 25.51
N LEU A 6 -45.22 -11.23 26.15
CA LEU A 6 -46.44 -11.48 26.89
C LEU A 6 -47.65 -11.57 25.93
N THR A 7 -47.84 -12.72 25.29
CA THR A 7 -49.06 -12.99 24.51
C THR A 7 -50.11 -13.59 25.45
N GLY A 8 -50.85 -12.73 26.13
CA GLY A 8 -51.92 -13.15 27.06
C GLY A 8 -53.21 -13.48 26.31
N LEU A 9 -53.44 -14.76 26.03
CA LEU A 9 -54.79 -15.27 25.78
C LEU A 9 -55.00 -16.54 26.61
N LEU A 10 -55.71 -16.40 27.73
CA LEU A 10 -56.40 -17.46 28.48
C LEU A 10 -55.52 -18.64 28.97
N GLY A 11 -54.77 -18.43 30.06
CA GLY A 11 -54.45 -19.49 31.03
C GLY A 11 -53.27 -20.43 30.76
N LEU A 12 -52.66 -20.44 29.57
CA LEU A 12 -51.52 -21.33 29.24
C LEU A 12 -50.13 -20.72 29.50
N ALA A 13 -50.05 -19.50 30.03
CA ALA A 13 -48.79 -18.79 30.23
C ALA A 13 -47.92 -19.40 31.35
N SER A 14 -48.53 -20.07 32.34
CA SER A 14 -47.86 -20.54 33.56
C SER A 14 -46.91 -21.72 33.33
N ASP A 15 -47.29 -22.70 32.51
CA ASP A 15 -46.45 -23.89 32.22
C ASP A 15 -45.27 -23.56 31.29
N ALA A 16 -45.47 -22.63 30.34
CA ALA A 16 -44.40 -22.16 29.45
C ALA A 16 -43.34 -21.31 30.19
N LEU A 17 -43.76 -20.47 31.15
CA LEU A 17 -42.87 -19.74 32.05
C LEU A 17 -42.17 -20.68 33.03
N GLY A 18 -42.88 -21.68 33.59
CA GLY A 18 -42.30 -22.69 34.47
C GLY A 18 -41.19 -23.49 33.79
N GLY A 19 -41.39 -23.92 32.52
CA GLY A 19 -40.39 -24.66 31.74
C GLY A 19 -39.14 -23.85 31.37
N LEU A 20 -39.25 -22.51 31.27
CA LEU A 20 -38.11 -21.63 31.01
C LEU A 20 -37.17 -21.53 32.22
N PHE A 21 -37.67 -21.67 33.45
CA PHE A 21 -36.88 -21.54 34.68
C PHE A 21 -36.57 -22.86 35.40
N SER A 22 -37.22 -23.98 35.02
CA SER A 22 -37.09 -25.28 35.71
C SER A 22 -36.21 -26.33 34.99
N GLY A 23 -35.65 -26.03 33.81
CA GLY A 23 -34.86 -27.01 33.06
C GLY A 23 -34.00 -26.44 31.93
N GLY A 24 -33.27 -27.32 31.21
CA GLY A 24 -32.17 -27.04 30.26
C GLY A 24 -32.35 -25.94 29.20
N ALA A 25 -33.57 -25.42 28.99
CA ALA A 25 -33.85 -24.26 28.13
C ALA A 25 -33.23 -22.94 28.65
N PHE A 26 -33.18 -22.71 29.97
CA PHE A 26 -32.46 -21.55 30.54
C PHE A 26 -30.94 -21.64 30.29
N SER A 27 -30.38 -22.84 30.47
CA SER A 27 -28.95 -23.11 30.24
C SER A 27 -28.59 -22.90 28.76
N TRP A 28 -29.44 -23.36 27.84
CA TRP A 28 -29.26 -23.17 26.40
C TRP A 28 -29.32 -21.69 26.00
N THR A 29 -30.31 -20.93 26.50
CA THR A 29 -30.46 -19.50 26.16
C THR A 29 -29.37 -18.63 26.80
N ALA A 30 -28.93 -18.95 28.02
CA ALA A 30 -27.77 -18.32 28.65
C ALA A 30 -26.46 -18.64 27.89
N GLY A 31 -26.30 -19.88 27.44
CA GLY A 31 -25.18 -20.31 26.59
C GLY A 31 -25.17 -19.62 25.23
N ALA A 32 -26.33 -19.51 24.58
CA ALA A 32 -26.50 -18.78 23.32
C ALA A 32 -26.25 -17.26 23.48
N GLY A 33 -26.66 -16.68 24.61
CA GLY A 33 -26.37 -15.28 24.95
C GLY A 33 -24.87 -15.02 25.13
N LYS A 34 -24.18 -15.88 25.89
CA LYS A 34 -22.71 -15.82 26.05
C LYS A 34 -21.98 -16.05 24.73
N ALA A 35 -22.48 -16.94 23.87
CA ALA A 35 -21.94 -17.15 22.53
C ALA A 35 -22.11 -15.91 21.64
N ARG A 36 -23.28 -15.25 21.68
CA ARG A 36 -23.52 -14.00 20.94
C ARG A 36 -22.61 -12.86 21.40
N VAL A 37 -22.41 -12.69 22.71
CA VAL A 37 -21.47 -11.69 23.25
C VAL A 37 -20.04 -11.96 22.77
N ARG A 38 -19.58 -13.21 22.84
CA ARG A 38 -18.26 -13.59 22.32
C ARG A 38 -18.10 -13.32 20.81
N VAL A 39 -19.15 -13.54 20.01
CA VAL A 39 -19.15 -13.19 18.58
C VAL A 39 -19.02 -11.69 18.39
N THR A 40 -19.77 -10.88 19.16
CA THR A 40 -19.68 -9.41 19.05
C THR A 40 -18.35 -8.85 19.54
N GLU A 41 -17.75 -9.44 20.57
CA GLU A 41 -16.40 -9.10 21.05
C GLU A 41 -15.36 -9.42 19.98
N ALA A 42 -15.40 -10.62 19.40
CA ALA A 42 -14.50 -11.02 18.32
C ALA A 42 -14.64 -10.12 17.08
N GLN A 43 -15.86 -9.67 16.75
CA GLN A 43 -16.09 -8.72 15.65
C GLN A 43 -15.49 -7.33 15.96
N ARG A 44 -15.62 -6.85 17.19
CA ARG A 44 -15.00 -5.60 17.64
C ARG A 44 -13.48 -5.69 17.55
N ASP A 45 -12.89 -6.77 18.07
CA ASP A 45 -11.44 -6.97 18.05
C ASP A 45 -10.91 -7.08 16.62
N ALA A 46 -11.66 -7.74 15.73
CA ALA A 46 -11.34 -7.77 14.30
C ALA A 46 -11.38 -6.37 13.66
N ALA A 47 -12.40 -5.56 13.98
CA ALA A 47 -12.49 -4.18 13.48
C ALA A 47 -11.35 -3.31 14.00
N LEU A 48 -10.97 -3.46 15.28
CA LEU A 48 -9.83 -2.76 15.87
C LEU A 48 -8.52 -3.17 15.18
N ALA A 49 -8.29 -4.46 14.97
CA ALA A 49 -7.10 -4.96 14.27
C ALA A 49 -7.02 -4.46 12.82
N ILE A 50 -8.15 -4.37 12.11
CA ILE A 50 -8.21 -3.78 10.76
C ILE A 50 -7.81 -2.31 10.80
N TYR A 51 -8.33 -1.55 11.77
CA TYR A 51 -8.00 -0.14 11.95
C TYR A 51 -6.52 0.07 12.28
N GLU A 52 -5.97 -0.67 13.23
CA GLU A 52 -4.55 -0.62 13.60
C GLU A 52 -3.67 -0.99 12.41
N ARG A 53 -4.03 -2.02 11.64
CA ARG A 53 -3.33 -2.40 10.41
C ARG A 53 -3.34 -1.29 9.37
N ALA A 54 -4.48 -0.60 9.19
CA ALA A 54 -4.58 0.50 8.24
C ALA A 54 -3.64 1.65 8.63
N ILE A 55 -3.59 2.02 9.91
CA ILE A 55 -2.65 3.03 10.43
C ILE A 55 -1.19 2.60 10.19
N GLN A 56 -0.83 1.39 10.59
CA GLN A 56 0.54 0.88 10.42
C GLN A 56 0.97 0.84 8.95
N THR A 57 0.04 0.48 8.07
CA THR A 57 0.29 0.46 6.62
C THR A 57 0.52 1.87 6.09
N GLY A 58 -0.33 2.83 6.46
CA GLY A 58 -0.16 4.23 6.07
C GLY A 58 1.18 4.82 6.55
N PHE A 59 1.55 4.60 7.82
CA PHE A 59 2.85 5.05 8.34
C PHE A 59 4.04 4.42 7.60
N ARG A 60 3.95 3.12 7.25
CA ARG A 60 4.98 2.45 6.47
C ARG A 60 5.11 3.07 5.08
N GLU A 61 3.99 3.27 4.38
CA GLU A 61 3.98 3.87 3.03
C GLU A 61 4.54 5.30 3.04
N VAL A 62 4.23 6.11 4.07
CA VAL A 62 4.85 7.44 4.28
C VAL A 62 6.36 7.32 4.47
N SER A 63 6.79 6.42 5.36
CA SER A 63 8.20 6.22 5.68
C SER A 63 9.00 5.78 4.44
N ASP A 64 8.47 4.83 3.68
CA ASP A 64 9.09 4.31 2.46
C ASP A 64 9.21 5.42 1.40
N ALA A 65 8.15 6.21 1.20
CA ALA A 65 8.17 7.33 0.28
C ALA A 65 9.16 8.43 0.71
N LEU A 66 9.26 8.76 1.99
CA LEU A 66 10.24 9.73 2.48
C LEU A 66 11.68 9.22 2.33
N ALA A 67 11.92 7.93 2.61
CA ALA A 67 13.23 7.30 2.42
C ALA A 67 13.67 7.34 0.95
N ASP A 68 12.76 7.00 0.02
CA ASP A 68 13.02 7.07 -1.41
C ASP A 68 13.37 8.50 -1.86
N ARG A 69 12.61 9.50 -1.39
CA ARG A 69 12.86 10.92 -1.69
C ARG A 69 14.25 11.37 -1.29
N GLY A 70 14.77 10.86 -0.16
CA GLY A 70 16.12 11.15 0.32
C GLY A 70 17.23 10.75 -0.65
N THR A 71 16.99 9.76 -1.52
CA THR A 71 17.99 9.25 -2.48
C THR A 71 17.77 9.71 -3.92
N LEU A 72 16.54 10.08 -4.28
CA LEU A 72 16.16 10.41 -5.66
C LEU A 72 16.92 11.62 -6.23
N GLY A 73 17.20 12.63 -5.40
CA GLY A 73 17.98 13.80 -5.83
C GLY A 73 19.41 13.43 -6.26
N GLU A 74 20.07 12.54 -5.51
CA GLU A 74 21.41 12.07 -5.88
C GLU A 74 21.39 11.20 -7.14
N ARG A 75 20.38 10.33 -7.27
CA ARG A 75 20.18 9.52 -8.49
C ARG A 75 19.97 10.40 -9.71
N LEU A 76 19.21 11.50 -9.58
CA LEU A 76 18.96 12.43 -10.69
C LEU A 76 20.25 13.16 -11.09
N ARG A 77 21.02 13.69 -10.13
CA ARG A 77 22.32 14.32 -10.39
C ARG A 77 23.29 13.36 -11.09
N SER A 78 23.38 12.13 -10.59
CA SER A 78 24.22 11.08 -11.20
C SER A 78 23.77 10.76 -12.63
N ALA A 79 22.47 10.63 -12.88
CA ALA A 79 21.95 10.38 -14.23
C ALA A 79 22.21 11.54 -15.19
N GLN A 80 22.06 12.79 -14.74
CA GLN A 80 22.38 13.99 -15.53
C GLN A 80 23.88 14.06 -15.86
N ALA A 81 24.76 13.76 -14.89
CA ALA A 81 26.20 13.70 -15.11
C ALA A 81 26.57 12.61 -16.15
N GLN A 82 25.92 11.44 -16.07
CA GLN A 82 26.12 10.36 -17.04
C GLN A 82 25.68 10.78 -18.46
N VAL A 83 24.55 11.47 -18.60
CA VAL A 83 24.08 12.01 -19.89
C VAL A 83 25.08 13.04 -20.44
N ALA A 84 25.59 13.94 -19.62
CA ALA A 84 26.60 14.91 -20.04
C ALA A 84 27.90 14.23 -20.52
N ALA A 85 28.41 13.27 -19.75
CA ALA A 85 29.64 12.54 -20.09
C ALA A 85 29.50 11.73 -21.38
N THR A 86 28.39 11.01 -21.54
CA THR A 86 28.13 10.20 -22.74
C THR A 86 27.82 11.06 -23.97
N SER A 87 27.19 12.23 -23.79
CA SER A 87 27.00 13.21 -24.87
C SER A 87 28.33 13.71 -25.42
N GLU A 88 29.26 14.10 -24.54
CA GLU A 88 30.57 14.59 -24.96
C GLU A 88 31.40 13.48 -25.61
N ALA A 89 31.36 12.26 -25.06
CA ALA A 89 32.01 11.10 -25.67
C ALA A 89 31.48 10.83 -27.09
N ALA A 90 30.16 10.86 -27.29
CA ALA A 90 29.54 10.70 -28.60
C ALA A 90 29.98 11.80 -29.58
N ARG A 91 30.08 13.06 -29.12
CA ARG A 91 30.56 14.19 -29.93
C ARG A 91 32.02 14.01 -30.39
N LEU A 92 32.90 13.59 -29.47
CA LEU A 92 34.32 13.39 -29.77
C LEU A 92 34.55 12.21 -30.73
N VAL A 93 33.84 11.10 -30.52
CA VAL A 93 33.94 9.93 -31.40
C VAL A 93 33.39 10.22 -32.79
N ASP A 94 32.29 10.97 -32.89
CA ASP A 94 31.73 11.39 -34.18
C ASP A 94 32.72 12.29 -34.95
N ALA A 95 33.43 13.19 -34.27
CA ALA A 95 34.47 14.00 -34.90
C ALA A 95 35.62 13.13 -35.46
N ARG A 96 36.12 12.15 -34.68
CA ARG A 96 37.17 11.21 -35.11
C ARG A 96 36.74 10.36 -36.30
N TYR A 97 35.48 9.92 -36.33
CA TYR A 97 34.92 9.22 -37.48
C TYR A 97 34.88 10.10 -38.74
N ARG A 98 34.44 11.36 -38.62
CA ARG A 98 34.41 12.30 -39.76
C ARG A 98 35.79 12.61 -40.32
N GLU A 99 36.82 12.55 -39.47
CA GLU A 99 38.22 12.68 -39.89
C GLU A 99 38.82 11.36 -40.41
N GLY A 100 38.06 10.27 -40.41
CA GLY A 100 38.51 8.95 -40.87
C GLY A 100 39.47 8.23 -39.93
N ILE A 101 39.56 8.67 -38.67
CA ILE A 101 40.48 8.12 -37.66
C ILE A 101 39.93 6.81 -37.08
N ASP A 102 38.64 6.80 -36.73
CA ASP A 102 37.97 5.65 -36.12
C ASP A 102 36.88 5.07 -37.04
N PRO A 103 36.60 3.76 -36.97
CA PRO A 103 35.48 3.15 -37.69
C PRO A 103 34.12 3.67 -37.22
N TYR A 104 33.12 3.66 -38.11
CA TYR A 104 31.74 4.09 -37.78
C TYR A 104 31.11 3.32 -36.61
N LEU A 105 31.51 2.07 -36.40
CA LEU A 105 30.99 1.24 -35.30
C LEU A 105 31.23 1.90 -33.92
N THR A 106 32.38 2.55 -33.74
CA THR A 106 32.70 3.26 -32.49
C THR A 106 31.72 4.41 -32.24
N THR A 107 31.33 5.14 -33.30
CA THR A 107 30.32 6.20 -33.23
C THR A 107 28.95 5.64 -32.84
N LEU A 108 28.54 4.51 -33.45
CA LEU A 108 27.27 3.86 -33.13
C LEU A 108 27.21 3.41 -31.66
N ASP A 109 28.29 2.84 -31.15
CA ASP A 109 28.37 2.41 -29.74
C ASP A 109 28.31 3.61 -28.77
N ALA A 110 28.99 4.70 -29.09
CA ALA A 110 28.94 5.92 -28.29
C ALA A 110 27.53 6.55 -28.28
N GLN A 111 26.86 6.63 -29.44
CA GLN A 111 25.48 7.09 -29.54
C GLN A 111 24.51 6.20 -28.76
N ARG A 112 24.69 4.87 -28.84
CA ARG A 112 23.87 3.90 -28.09
C ARG A 112 24.04 4.08 -26.58
N SER A 113 25.26 4.31 -26.10
CA SER A 113 25.55 4.60 -24.70
C SER A 113 24.87 5.89 -24.23
N PHE A 114 24.97 6.96 -25.04
CA PHE A 114 24.28 8.23 -24.76
C PHE A 114 22.76 8.07 -24.67
N TYR A 115 22.16 7.37 -25.62
CA TYR A 115 20.71 7.11 -25.60
C TYR A 115 20.29 6.28 -24.37
N ALA A 116 21.09 5.28 -23.98
CA ALA A 116 20.84 4.51 -22.77
C ALA A 116 20.90 5.39 -21.50
N ALA A 117 21.85 6.32 -21.43
CA ALA A 117 21.95 7.28 -20.32
C ALA A 117 20.72 8.21 -20.26
N GLN A 118 20.25 8.71 -21.40
CA GLN A 118 19.05 9.55 -21.46
C GLN A 118 17.81 8.78 -20.95
N ARG A 119 17.63 7.53 -21.41
CA ARG A 119 16.53 6.68 -20.95
C ARG A 119 16.61 6.44 -19.44
N ALA A 120 17.81 6.22 -18.90
CA ALA A 120 17.99 6.07 -17.45
C ALA A 120 17.60 7.33 -16.68
N GLN A 121 17.98 8.52 -17.16
CA GLN A 121 17.56 9.80 -16.56
C GLN A 121 16.04 9.94 -16.52
N VAL A 122 15.34 9.63 -17.62
CA VAL A 122 13.87 9.69 -17.68
C VAL A 122 13.23 8.75 -16.66
N LEU A 123 13.78 7.54 -16.46
CA LEU A 123 13.27 6.61 -15.44
C LEU A 123 13.43 7.15 -14.01
N VAL A 124 14.52 7.87 -13.73
CA VAL A 124 14.73 8.53 -12.43
C VAL A 124 13.73 9.68 -12.23
N GLN A 125 13.50 10.50 -13.24
CA GLN A 125 12.48 11.55 -13.19
C GLN A 125 11.07 10.99 -12.98
N LEU A 126 10.75 9.87 -13.63
CA LEU A 126 9.48 9.17 -13.42
C LEU A 126 9.37 8.66 -11.96
N ALA A 127 10.44 8.13 -11.39
CA ALA A 127 10.46 7.70 -10.00
C ALA A 127 10.23 8.88 -9.03
N GLU A 128 10.80 10.05 -9.33
CA GLU A 128 10.57 11.28 -8.57
C GLU A 128 9.09 11.70 -8.61
N LEU A 129 8.48 11.74 -9.79
CA LEU A 129 7.07 12.10 -9.95
C LEU A 129 6.14 11.10 -9.23
N ARG A 130 6.43 9.80 -9.31
CA ARG A 130 5.70 8.77 -8.57
C ARG A 130 5.83 8.96 -7.07
N ASN A 131 7.02 9.25 -6.58
CA ASN A 131 7.25 9.52 -5.17
C ASN A 131 6.42 10.71 -4.67
N VAL A 132 6.36 11.80 -5.45
CA VAL A 132 5.51 12.96 -5.15
C VAL A 132 4.03 12.57 -5.11
N ALA A 133 3.55 11.80 -6.07
CA ALA A 133 2.16 11.32 -6.09
C ALA A 133 1.84 10.42 -4.89
N THR A 134 2.74 9.51 -4.53
CA THR A 134 2.60 8.65 -3.34
C THR A 134 2.56 9.50 -2.07
N LEU A 135 3.48 10.46 -1.90
CA LEU A 135 3.48 11.38 -0.76
C LEU A 135 2.16 12.17 -0.66
N TYR A 136 1.61 12.63 -1.79
CA TYR A 136 0.31 13.29 -1.82
C TYR A 136 -0.81 12.38 -1.33
N GLN A 137 -0.86 11.15 -1.81
CA GLN A 137 -1.88 10.16 -1.43
C GLN A 137 -1.81 9.81 0.06
N VAL A 138 -0.61 9.52 0.58
CA VAL A 138 -0.43 9.07 1.97
C VAL A 138 -0.60 10.19 3.00
N LEU A 139 -0.37 11.45 2.62
CA LEU A 139 -0.59 12.62 3.50
C LEU A 139 -2.07 13.05 3.56
N GLY A 140 -2.98 12.26 3.01
CA GLY A 140 -4.42 12.51 3.07
C GLY A 140 -4.93 13.40 1.94
N GLY A 141 -4.32 13.29 0.76
CA GLY A 141 -4.69 14.05 -0.44
C GLY A 141 -6.20 14.22 -0.62
N THR A 142 -6.64 15.47 -0.66
CA THR A 142 -7.99 15.86 -1.09
C THR A 142 -7.98 16.23 -2.56
#